data_AF-A0A6B3EKS1-F1
#
_entry.id   AF-A0A6B3EKS1-F1
#
_cell.length_a   1.000
_cell.length_b   1.000
_cell.length_c   1.000
_cell.angle_alpha   90.00
_cell.angle_beta   90.00
_cell.angle_gamma   90.00
#
_symmetry.space_group_name_H-M   'P 1'
#
loop_
_entity.id
_entity.type
_entity.pdbx_description
1 polymer ?
#
loop_
_entity_poly.entity_id
_entity_poly.type
_entity_poly.pdbx_seq_one_letter_code
_entity_poly.pdbx_strand_id
1 'polypeptide(L)'
;SVHLLGHSHGAFVAAHHALRRPERLSGVVLYEGAPMTGPEHGAEASLRVAEFARKYAGHPGLPGVLDAFASMSALHDDASTLAVAR
;
A
#
# COMPACT_ATOMS: atom_id res chain seq x y z
N SER A 1 -1.13 -8.59 -28.04
CA SER A 1 -0.16 -8.03 -27.08
C SER A 1 -0.84 -6.89 -26.31
N VAL A 2 -0.56 -6.72 -25.02
CA VAL A 2 -1.28 -5.78 -24.13
C VAL A 2 -0.32 -4.85 -23.38
N HIS A 3 -0.81 -3.70 -22.90
CA HIS A 3 -0.09 -2.88 -21.92
C HIS A 3 -0.53 -3.26 -20.51
N LEU A 4 0.42 -3.34 -19.57
CA LEU A 4 0.16 -3.66 -18.17
C LEU A 4 0.48 -2.46 -17.28
N LEU A 5 -0.50 -2.01 -16.50
CA LEU A 5 -0.33 -0.98 -15.47
C LEU A 5 -0.31 -1.66 -14.10
N GLY A 6 0.72 -1.38 -13.30
CA GLY A 6 0.77 -1.74 -11.88
C GLY A 6 0.87 -0.49 -11.02
N HIS A 7 0.00 -0.39 -10.01
CA HIS A 7 0.00 0.71 -9.02
C HIS A 7 0.39 0.20 -7.64
N SER A 8 1.19 0.95 -6.88
CA SER A 8 1.63 0.59 -5.52
C SER A 8 2.17 -0.85 -5.47
N HIS A 9 1.57 -1.76 -4.71
CA HIS A 9 1.96 -3.18 -4.68
C HIS A 9 1.81 -3.86 -6.06
N GLY A 10 0.81 -3.46 -6.84
CA GLY A 10 0.59 -3.94 -8.21
C GLY A 10 1.76 -3.63 -9.15
N ALA A 11 2.60 -2.63 -8.85
CA ALA A 11 3.83 -2.37 -9.61
C ALA A 11 4.82 -3.54 -9.49
N PHE A 12 4.94 -4.18 -8.32
CA PHE A 12 5.79 -5.37 -8.16
C PHE A 12 5.25 -6.55 -8.95
N VAL A 13 3.93 -6.76 -8.93
CA VAL A 13 3.27 -7.83 -9.69
C VAL A 13 3.45 -7.61 -11.19
N ALA A 14 3.26 -6.38 -11.67
CA ALA A 14 3.44 -6.02 -13.07
C ALA A 14 4.89 -6.21 -13.54
N ALA A 15 5.86 -5.76 -12.74
CA ALA A 15 7.28 -5.96 -13.02
C ALA A 15 7.66 -7.45 -13.06
N HIS A 16 7.19 -8.23 -12.09
CA HIS A 16 7.40 -9.68 -12.05
C HIS A 16 6.81 -10.38 -13.28
N HIS A 17 5.61 -9.98 -13.70
CA HIS A 17 4.98 -10.53 -14.89
C HIS A 17 5.75 -10.15 -16.17
N ALA A 18 6.19 -8.91 -16.30
CA ALA A 18 6.96 -8.44 -17.45
C ALA A 18 8.30 -9.16 -17.60
N LEU A 19 9.00 -9.42 -16.50
CA LEU A 19 10.27 -10.16 -16.50
C LEU A 19 10.11 -11.63 -16.92
N ARG A 20 8.96 -12.26 -16.64
CA ARG A 20 8.74 -13.69 -16.88
C ARG A 20 8.01 -14.01 -18.18
N ARG A 21 7.30 -13.04 -18.76
CA ARG A 21 6.49 -13.21 -19.98
C ARG A 21 6.57 -11.98 -20.90
N PRO A 22 7.78 -11.48 -21.22
CA PRO A 22 7.94 -10.24 -21.97
C PRO A 22 7.26 -10.30 -23.34
N GLU A 23 7.23 -11.45 -24.00
CA GLU A 23 6.63 -11.67 -25.31
C GLU A 23 5.11 -11.45 -25.37
N ARG A 24 4.44 -11.38 -24.21
CA ARG A 24 2.99 -11.16 -24.12
C ARG A 24 2.61 -9.68 -23.96
N LEU A 25 3.59 -8.80 -23.76
CA LEU A 25 3.38 -7.40 -23.41
C LEU A 25 3.91 -6.45 -24.50
N SER A 26 3.12 -5.43 -24.81
CA SER A 26 3.54 -4.29 -25.66
C SER A 26 4.23 -3.21 -24.82
N GLY A 27 4.10 -3.26 -23.49
CA GLY A 27 4.75 -2.34 -22.56
C GLY A 27 4.21 -2.47 -21.15
N VAL A 28 4.90 -1.85 -20.19
CA VAL A 28 4.53 -1.82 -18.78
C VAL A 28 4.62 -0.39 -18.25
N VAL A 29 3.67 0.00 -17.40
CA VAL A 29 3.71 1.23 -16.62
C VAL A 29 3.70 0.86 -15.14
N LEU A 30 4.70 1.33 -14.41
CA LEU A 30 4.82 1.15 -12.97
C LEU A 30 4.53 2.51 -12.32
N TYR A 31 3.33 2.67 -11.79
CA TYR A 31 2.83 3.95 -11.30
C TYR A 31 2.82 3.98 -9.77
N GLU A 32 3.43 4.99 -9.15
CA GLU A 32 3.53 5.14 -7.68
C GLU A 32 3.95 3.84 -6.95
N GLY A 33 4.76 3.00 -7.61
CA GLY A 33 5.40 1.85 -7.00
C GLY A 33 6.74 2.25 -6.36
N ALA A 34 7.34 1.33 -5.61
CA ALA A 34 8.72 1.45 -5.17
C ALA A 34 9.61 0.45 -5.94
N PRO A 35 10.89 0.76 -6.20
CA PRO A 35 11.82 -0.20 -6.82
C PRO A 35 12.08 -1.41 -5.91
N MET A 36 11.97 -1.23 -4.59
CA MET A 36 12.02 -2.26 -3.56
C MET A 36 11.25 -1.76 -2.33
N THR A 37 10.61 -2.66 -1.58
CA THR A 37 10.10 -2.39 -0.22
C THR A 37 10.93 -3.18 0.77
N GLY A 38 12.10 -2.66 1.12
CA GLY A 38 12.93 -3.24 2.16
C GLY A 38 12.49 -2.82 3.57
N PRO A 39 13.20 -3.26 4.62
CA PRO A 39 12.91 -2.90 6.01
C PRO A 39 12.80 -1.39 6.25
N GLU A 40 13.53 -0.59 5.47
CA GLU A 40 13.50 0.87 5.48
C GLU A 40 12.10 1.44 5.16
N HIS A 41 11.33 0.78 4.29
CA HIS A 41 9.98 1.21 3.96
C HIS A 41 9.03 1.06 5.15
N GLY A 42 9.11 -0.07 5.86
CA GLY A 42 8.34 -0.30 7.08
C GLY A 42 8.76 0.62 8.23
N ALA A 43 10.05 0.90 8.34
CA ALA A 43 10.58 1.85 9.33
C ALA A 43 10.05 3.28 9.08
N GLU A 44 10.11 3.75 7.83
CA GLU A 44 9.58 5.06 7.45
C GLU A 44 8.07 5.14 7.67
N ALA A 45 7.30 4.12 7.27
CA ALA A 45 5.86 4.09 7.53
C ALA A 45 5.55 4.18 9.04
N SER A 46 6.30 3.45 9.87
CA SER A 46 6.17 3.49 11.33
C SER A 46 6.50 4.88 11.91
N LEU A 47 7.56 5.52 11.41
CA LEU A 47 7.94 6.88 11.81
C LEU A 47 6.82 7.88 11.47
N ARG A 48 6.23 7.80 10.27
CA ARG A 48 5.14 8.68 9.85
C ARG A 48 3.89 8.52 10.70
N VAL A 49 3.53 7.29 11.07
CA VAL A 49 2.40 7.02 11.98
C VAL A 49 2.68 7.60 13.37
N ALA A 50 3.89 7.44 13.89
CA ALA A 50 4.28 8.02 15.18
C ALA A 50 4.25 9.57 15.15
N GLU A 51 4.73 10.19 14.07
CA GLU A 51 4.64 11.63 13.86
C GLU A 51 3.19 12.12 13.83
N PHE A 52 2.31 11.39 13.13
CA PHE A 52 0.88 11.66 13.07
C PHE A 52 0.25 11.58 14.47
N ALA A 53 0.49 10.51 15.21
CA ALA A 53 -0.05 10.32 16.56
C ALA A 53 0.39 11.44 17.51
N ARG A 54 1.66 11.85 17.45
CA ARG A 54 2.18 12.97 18.25
C ARG A 54 1.52 14.30 17.87
N LYS A 55 1.31 14.56 16.57
CA LYS A 55 0.67 15.78 16.08
C LYS A 55 -0.77 15.93 16.56
N TYR A 56 -1.50 14.83 16.71
CA TYR A 56 -2.91 14.82 17.09
C TYR A 56 -3.15 14.31 18.52
N ALA A 57 -2.14 14.37 19.39
CA ALA A 57 -2.26 13.94 20.77
C ALA A 57 -3.43 14.66 21.47
N GLY A 58 -4.31 13.87 22.10
CA GLY A 58 -5.52 14.37 22.78
C GLY A 58 -6.74 14.57 21.88
N HIS A 59 -6.63 14.36 20.56
CA HIS A 59 -7.80 14.42 19.68
C HIS A 59 -8.69 13.18 19.90
N PRO A 60 -10.00 13.34 20.16
CA PRO A 60 -10.88 12.21 20.50
C PRO A 60 -11.01 11.15 19.40
N GLY A 61 -10.79 11.54 18.13
CA GLY A 61 -10.80 10.61 17.00
C GLY A 61 -9.47 9.87 16.74
N LEU A 62 -8.37 10.24 17.39
CA LEU A 62 -7.07 9.62 17.13
C LEU A 62 -7.05 8.10 17.41
N PRO A 63 -7.65 7.59 18.52
CA PRO A 63 -7.69 6.15 18.77
C PRO A 63 -8.32 5.36 17.62
N GLY A 64 -9.48 5.80 17.13
CA GLY A 64 -10.18 5.12 16.02
C GLY A 64 -9.36 5.10 14.72
N VAL A 65 -8.63 6.17 14.42
CA VAL A 65 -7.74 6.21 13.25
C VAL A 65 -6.59 5.21 13.38
N LEU A 66 -5.98 5.10 14.57
CA LEU A 66 -4.89 4.16 14.80
C LEU A 66 -5.38 2.70 14.79
N ASP A 67 -6.55 2.44 15.35
CA ASP A 67 -7.20 1.11 15.30
C ASP A 67 -7.53 0.70 13.86
N ALA A 68 -8.11 1.61 13.07
CA ALA A 68 -8.36 1.39 11.66
C ALA A 68 -7.05 1.10 10.90
N PHE A 69 -6.01 1.90 11.10
CA PHE A 69 -4.69 1.67 10.49
C PHE A 69 -4.10 0.30 10.86
N ALA A 70 -4.16 -0.10 12.14
CA ALA A 70 -3.66 -1.39 12.60
C ALA A 70 -4.40 -2.58 11.97
N SER A 71 -5.70 -2.42 11.69
CA SER A 71 -6.54 -3.46 11.08
C SER A 71 -6.28 -3.69 9.59
N MET A 72 -5.66 -2.72 8.89
CA MET A 72 -5.52 -2.75 7.43
C MET A 72 -4.83 -4.00 6.88
N SER A 73 -3.91 -4.58 7.65
CA SER A 73 -3.17 -5.78 7.22
C SER A 73 -4.01 -7.06 7.17
N ALA A 74 -5.18 -7.09 7.83
CA ALA A 74 -6.08 -8.23 7.87
C ALA A 74 -7.26 -8.12 6.88
N LEU A 75 -7.43 -6.97 6.24
CA LEU A 75 -8.51 -6.72 5.28
C LEU A 75 -8.23 -7.49 3.98
N HIS A 76 -9.24 -8.21 3.50
CA HIS A 76 -9.13 -9.01 2.28
C HIS A 76 -10.41 -8.99 1.43
N ASP A 77 -11.41 -8.20 1.83
CA ASP A 77 -12.64 -7.99 1.09
C ASP A 77 -13.18 -6.55 1.31
N ASP A 78 -14.14 -6.16 0.46
CA ASP A 78 -14.73 -4.83 0.50
C ASP A 78 -15.55 -4.60 1.78
N ALA A 79 -16.17 -5.65 2.32
CA ALA A 79 -17.01 -5.56 3.49
C ALA A 79 -16.19 -5.20 4.75
N SER A 80 -15.06 -5.88 4.97
CA SER A 80 -14.11 -5.59 6.03
C SER A 80 -13.48 -4.22 5.86
N THR A 81 -13.17 -3.81 4.63
CA THR A 81 -12.65 -2.47 4.33
C THR A 81 -13.64 -1.36 4.71
N LEU A 82 -14.92 -1.53 4.37
CA LEU A 82 -15.97 -0.56 4.71
C LEU A 82 -16.25 -0.48 6.21
N ALA A 83 -16.03 -1.58 6.95
CA ALA A 83 -16.27 -1.61 8.40
C ALA A 83 -15.26 -0.73 9.17
N VAL A 84 -14.02 -0.62 8.69
CA VAL A 84 -12.94 0.12 9.36
C VAL A 84 -12.77 1.56 8.88
N ALA A 85 -13.41 1.93 7.77
CA ALA A 85 -13.33 3.28 7.18
C ALA A 85 -14.33 4.31 7.77
N ARG A 86 -15.07 3.95 8.82
CA ARG A 86 -16.10 4.79 9.46
C ARG A 86 -15.58 5.47 10.71
#